data_AF-A0A3L7SR34-F1
#
_entry.id   AF-A0A3L7SR34-F1
#
_cell.length_a   1.000
_cell.length_b   1.000
_cell.length_c   1.000
_cell.angle_alpha   90.00
_cell.angle_beta   90.00
_cell.angle_gamma   90.00
#
_symmetry.space_group_name_H-M   'P 1'
#
loop_
_entity.id
_entity.type
_entity.pdbx_description
1 polymer ?
#
loop_
_entity_poly.entity_id
_entity_poly.type
_entity_poly.pdbx_seq_one_letter_code
_entity_poly.pdbx_strand_id
1 'polypeptide(L)'
;MIMLGWVASGLPSSAAEPPPTATVPAVSLRPTDRFARLQWDATHTGTAPWGHWGDQPGHYISWSNHSNRLVPVYTFGIGLEGVAGEQSPYRSEDRLRAIYGQLPQHTHNPAADYFDQTDVHALQVAAAAAGKRRIILMIFDGLDWTTTRTAAIALSGNVAYDSGRGTGLSFQDYAGAQTAFGFCCTSPANDGTKVDVDAQALENPGGDKTGGYDVSMGGATPWDPIAQATYLIGRDRYRPHAVCDSAASATAFCSGRKTYNDAINVDPAGGQVEPIARTLQKQGWAVGTVTSVPIPHATPACGYANNVSRDDYQDITRDMVGLRSVSHRGEPLP
;
A
#
# COMPACT_ATOMS: atom_id res chain seq x y z
N MET A 1 -12.14 -9.79 -3.00
CA MET A 1 -12.62 -9.26 -4.30
C MET A 1 -14.11 -9.55 -4.39
N ILE A 2 -14.97 -8.54 -4.18
CA ILE A 2 -16.43 -8.67 -4.32
C ILE A 2 -16.88 -7.51 -5.22
N MET A 3 -17.47 -7.87 -6.37
CA MET A 3 -18.17 -6.95 -7.27
C MET A 3 -19.64 -6.92 -6.86
N LEU A 4 -20.23 -5.72 -6.76
CA LEU A 4 -21.66 -5.48 -6.90
C LEU A 4 -21.84 -4.04 -7.39
N GLY A 5 -22.33 -3.88 -8.62
CA GLY A 5 -22.66 -2.59 -9.21
C GLY A 5 -24.15 -2.31 -9.16
N TRP A 6 -24.55 -1.04 -9.12
CA TRP A 6 -25.81 -0.52 -9.66
C TRP A 6 -25.67 0.97 -10.01
N VAL A 7 -26.40 1.37 -11.04
CA VAL A 7 -26.43 2.69 -11.72
C VAL A 7 -27.51 3.59 -11.12
N ALA A 8 -27.27 4.91 -11.05
CA ALA A 8 -28.33 5.93 -11.07
C ALA A 8 -27.84 7.25 -11.67
N SER A 9 -28.74 7.93 -12.39
CA SER A 9 -28.51 9.00 -13.36
C SER A 9 -29.21 10.34 -13.02
N GLY A 10 -28.70 11.45 -13.58
CA GLY A 10 -29.41 12.74 -13.83
C GLY A 10 -28.75 13.96 -13.12
N LEU A 11 -28.49 15.16 -13.69
CA LEU A 11 -28.94 15.94 -14.87
C LEU A 11 -27.83 17.00 -15.23
N PRO A 12 -28.00 18.05 -16.09
CA PRO A 12 -27.73 18.04 -17.54
C PRO A 12 -26.70 19.09 -18.07
N SER A 13 -26.09 18.73 -19.22
CA SER A 13 -25.76 19.55 -20.42
C SER A 13 -24.76 20.73 -20.37
N SER A 14 -23.56 20.52 -20.96
CA SER A 14 -23.20 21.16 -22.25
C SER A 14 -22.29 20.22 -23.05
N ALA A 15 -22.72 19.82 -24.25
CA ALA A 15 -22.14 18.72 -25.02
C ALA A 15 -20.84 19.11 -25.75
N ALA A 16 -19.71 18.64 -25.23
CA ALA A 16 -18.58 18.22 -26.06
C ALA A 16 -18.75 16.71 -26.32
N GLU A 17 -18.55 16.28 -27.57
CA GLU A 17 -18.61 14.86 -27.93
C GLU A 17 -17.57 14.10 -27.07
N PRO A 18 -17.99 13.11 -26.26
CA PRO A 18 -17.05 12.39 -25.41
C PRO A 18 -16.02 11.70 -26.32
N PRO A 19 -14.73 11.68 -25.94
CA PRO A 19 -13.74 10.90 -26.68
C PRO A 19 -14.23 9.45 -26.78
N PRO A 20 -13.95 8.75 -27.90
CA PRO A 20 -14.38 7.36 -28.05
C PRO A 20 -13.90 6.59 -26.83
N THR A 21 -14.85 6.07 -26.07
CA THR A 21 -14.59 5.22 -24.92
C THR A 21 -13.68 4.12 -25.42
N ALA A 22 -12.43 4.07 -24.95
CA ALA A 22 -11.60 2.90 -25.17
C ALA A 22 -12.39 1.73 -24.59
N THR A 23 -12.93 0.89 -25.46
CA THR A 23 -13.63 -0.31 -25.07
C THR A 23 -12.57 -1.21 -24.46
N VAL A 24 -12.45 -1.16 -23.13
CA VAL A 24 -11.83 -2.25 -22.39
C VAL A 24 -12.56 -3.50 -22.89
N PRO A 25 -11.90 -4.45 -23.56
CA PRO A 25 -12.57 -5.60 -24.11
C PRO A 25 -13.36 -6.25 -22.97
N ALA A 26 -14.67 -6.37 -23.15
CA ALA A 26 -15.53 -7.03 -22.20
C ALA A 26 -14.97 -8.45 -22.03
N VAL A 27 -14.43 -8.73 -20.84
CA VAL A 27 -14.03 -10.09 -20.48
C VAL A 27 -15.33 -10.89 -20.44
N SER A 28 -15.61 -11.60 -21.52
CA SER A 28 -16.64 -12.63 -21.54
C SER A 28 -16.23 -13.68 -20.51
N LEU A 29 -16.92 -13.71 -19.36
CA LEU A 29 -16.76 -14.78 -18.38
C LEU A 29 -17.16 -16.07 -19.09
N ARG A 30 -16.14 -16.83 -19.51
CA ARG A 30 -16.34 -18.08 -20.22
C ARG A 30 -17.12 -19.04 -19.30
N PRO A 31 -18.11 -19.80 -19.81
CA PRO A 31 -18.87 -20.80 -19.04
C PRO A 31 -18.07 -21.97 -18.43
N THR A 32 -16.74 -21.89 -18.47
CA THR A 32 -15.78 -22.90 -17.99
C THR A 32 -14.54 -22.22 -17.40
N ASP A 33 -14.72 -21.20 -16.55
CA ASP A 33 -13.61 -20.64 -15.79
C ASP A 33 -13.09 -21.66 -14.76
N ARG A 34 -12.17 -22.52 -15.23
CA ARG A 34 -11.52 -23.55 -14.43
C ARG A 34 -10.80 -22.93 -13.23
N PHE A 35 -10.27 -21.71 -13.35
CA PHE A 35 -9.62 -21.04 -12.23
C PHE A 35 -10.64 -20.62 -11.18
N ALA A 36 -11.77 -20.02 -11.60
CA ALA A 36 -12.86 -19.70 -10.68
C ALA A 36 -13.37 -20.95 -9.95
N ARG A 37 -13.53 -22.08 -10.66
CA ARG A 37 -13.91 -23.35 -10.01
C ARG A 37 -12.85 -23.86 -9.04
N LEU A 38 -11.57 -23.86 -9.41
CA LEU A 38 -10.49 -24.27 -8.51
C LEU A 38 -10.43 -23.39 -7.26
N GLN A 39 -10.59 -22.08 -7.39
CA GLN A 39 -10.66 -21.14 -6.27
C GLN A 39 -11.91 -21.38 -5.41
N TRP A 40 -13.06 -21.62 -6.02
CA TRP A 40 -14.29 -21.97 -5.31
C TRP A 40 -14.09 -23.25 -4.49
N ASP A 41 -13.65 -24.34 -5.13
CA ASP A 41 -13.43 -25.62 -4.45
C ASP A 41 -12.43 -25.44 -3.28
N ALA A 42 -11.32 -24.75 -3.52
CA ALA A 42 -10.29 -24.51 -2.51
C ALA A 42 -10.75 -23.68 -1.30
N THR A 43 -11.55 -22.62 -1.54
CA THR A 43 -12.13 -21.80 -0.48
C THR A 43 -13.19 -22.56 0.32
N HIS A 44 -13.97 -23.44 -0.33
CA HIS A 44 -15.03 -24.21 0.32
C HIS A 44 -14.51 -25.41 1.11
N THR A 45 -13.50 -26.10 0.60
CA THR A 45 -12.89 -27.25 1.29
C THR A 45 -11.80 -26.83 2.28
N GLY A 46 -11.34 -25.57 2.20
CA GLY A 46 -10.21 -25.06 2.97
C GLY A 46 -8.87 -25.68 2.58
N THR A 47 -8.79 -26.43 1.47
CA THR A 47 -7.59 -27.14 1.01
C THR A 47 -7.48 -27.14 -0.51
N ALA A 48 -6.26 -27.15 -1.05
CA ALA A 48 -6.05 -27.26 -2.49
C ALA A 48 -4.81 -28.09 -2.82
N PRO A 49 -4.90 -29.03 -3.79
CA PRO A 49 -3.76 -29.85 -4.20
C PRO A 49 -2.71 -29.09 -5.04
N TRP A 50 -3.04 -27.86 -5.45
CA TRP A 50 -2.25 -27.05 -6.38
C TRP A 50 -1.56 -25.85 -5.73
N GLY A 51 -1.81 -25.57 -4.44
CA GLY A 51 -1.14 -24.48 -3.73
C GLY A 51 -1.86 -24.04 -2.45
N HIS A 52 -1.21 -23.15 -1.71
CA HIS A 52 -1.76 -22.53 -0.50
C HIS A 52 -1.22 -21.12 -0.29
N TRP A 53 -1.91 -20.34 0.53
CA TRP A 53 -1.50 -19.03 1.00
C TRP A 53 -1.00 -19.10 2.45
N GLY A 54 0.22 -18.64 2.70
CA GLY A 54 0.89 -18.71 4.01
C GLY A 54 1.82 -19.91 4.16
N ASP A 55 2.13 -20.28 5.39
CA ASP A 55 3.17 -21.25 5.76
C ASP A 55 2.65 -22.66 6.10
N GLN A 56 1.33 -22.89 6.04
CA GLN A 56 0.72 -24.19 6.39
C GLN A 56 0.18 -24.91 5.15
N PRO A 57 0.89 -25.92 4.60
CA PRO A 57 0.50 -26.60 3.37
C PRO A 57 -0.85 -27.31 3.42
N GLY A 58 -1.29 -27.70 4.62
CA GLY A 58 -2.58 -28.35 4.85
C GLY A 58 -3.78 -27.41 4.82
N HIS A 59 -3.57 -26.10 4.65
CA HIS A 59 -4.64 -25.09 4.63
C HIS A 59 -4.52 -24.24 3.38
N TYR A 60 -5.60 -24.12 2.60
CA TYR A 60 -5.62 -23.27 1.41
C TYR A 60 -5.28 -21.81 1.74
N ILE A 61 -5.76 -21.30 2.88
CA ILE A 61 -5.39 -19.99 3.42
C ILE A 61 -5.03 -20.15 4.89
N SER A 62 -3.74 -19.96 5.20
CA SER A 62 -3.20 -19.89 6.56
C SER A 62 -2.68 -18.51 6.93
N TRP A 63 -2.58 -17.62 5.93
CA TRP A 63 -2.25 -16.22 6.04
C TRP A 63 -3.01 -15.43 4.97
N SER A 64 -3.73 -14.38 5.38
CA SER A 64 -4.58 -13.57 4.49
C SER A 64 -4.32 -12.06 4.65
N ASN A 65 -3.21 -11.70 5.30
CA ASN A 65 -2.81 -10.32 5.51
C ASN A 65 -1.60 -9.98 4.62
N HIS A 66 -1.11 -8.75 4.70
CA HIS A 66 0.11 -8.30 4.02
C HIS A 66 1.33 -9.12 4.42
N SER A 67 2.44 -8.91 3.71
CA SER A 67 3.73 -9.52 4.06
C SER A 67 4.80 -8.44 4.17
N ASN A 68 5.89 -8.73 4.86
CA ASN A 68 7.04 -7.82 4.93
C ASN A 68 7.92 -7.87 3.66
N ARG A 69 7.43 -8.42 2.54
CA ARG A 69 8.19 -8.43 1.27
C ARG A 69 8.38 -7.01 0.76
N LEU A 70 9.51 -6.78 0.08
CA LEU A 70 9.72 -5.55 -0.67
C LEU A 70 8.67 -5.42 -1.77
N VAL A 71 8.03 -4.25 -1.87
CA VAL A 71 6.92 -4.00 -2.79
C VAL A 71 7.41 -3.21 -4.00
N PRO A 72 7.13 -3.66 -5.23
CA PRO A 72 7.44 -2.93 -6.46
C PRO A 72 6.85 -1.51 -6.51
N VAL A 73 7.63 -0.56 -7.02
CA VAL A 73 7.21 0.82 -7.28
C VAL A 73 7.55 1.18 -8.71
N TYR A 74 6.53 1.63 -9.45
CA TYR A 74 6.66 2.14 -10.81
C TYR A 74 6.34 3.63 -10.81
N THR A 75 7.20 4.42 -11.43
CA THR A 75 7.02 5.87 -11.55
C THR A 75 6.88 6.26 -13.01
N PHE A 76 6.08 7.29 -13.26
CA PHE A 76 5.78 7.81 -14.59
C PHE A 76 5.91 9.34 -14.56
N GLY A 77 6.88 9.88 -15.30
CA GLY A 77 7.15 11.32 -15.37
C GLY A 77 8.04 11.88 -14.25
N ILE A 78 8.56 11.03 -13.36
CA ILE A 78 9.58 11.32 -12.35
C ILE A 78 10.49 10.08 -12.21
N GLY A 79 11.76 10.27 -11.86
CA GLY A 79 12.69 9.18 -11.58
C GLY A 79 12.73 8.79 -10.09
N LEU A 80 13.71 7.95 -9.74
CA LEU A 80 13.92 7.44 -8.38
C LEU A 80 15.29 7.84 -7.80
N GLU A 81 16.03 8.73 -8.46
CA GLU A 81 17.42 9.07 -8.16
C GLU A 81 17.57 9.69 -6.76
N GLY A 82 16.52 10.34 -6.25
CA GLY A 82 16.50 10.94 -4.92
C GLY A 82 16.18 9.99 -3.77
N VAL A 83 15.82 8.73 -4.06
CA VAL A 83 15.31 7.80 -3.02
C VAL A 83 15.94 6.42 -3.07
N ALA A 84 16.31 5.92 -4.25
CA ALA A 84 16.85 4.58 -4.44
C ALA A 84 18.39 4.53 -4.35
N GLY A 85 18.94 3.30 -4.27
CA GLY A 85 20.39 3.07 -4.28
C GLY A 85 21.08 3.76 -3.10
N GLU A 86 22.09 4.59 -3.37
CA GLU A 86 22.85 5.32 -2.34
C GLU A 86 21.97 6.24 -1.48
N GLN A 87 20.85 6.72 -2.03
CA GLN A 87 19.89 7.56 -1.31
C GLN A 87 18.98 6.76 -0.37
N SER A 88 19.03 5.43 -0.40
CA SER A 88 18.20 4.60 0.49
C SER A 88 18.46 4.90 1.97
N PRO A 89 17.42 5.21 2.77
CA PRO A 89 17.59 5.44 4.20
C PRO A 89 18.14 4.22 4.94
N TYR A 90 17.91 3.01 4.41
CA TYR A 90 18.38 1.75 5.00
C TYR A 90 19.91 1.62 5.02
N ARG A 91 20.63 2.44 4.26
CA ARG A 91 22.10 2.52 4.30
C ARG A 91 22.66 3.31 5.49
N SER A 92 21.81 3.98 6.27
CA SER A 92 22.22 4.83 7.39
C SER A 92 21.40 4.55 8.65
N GLU A 93 22.07 4.18 9.73
CA GLU A 93 21.40 3.98 11.01
C GLU A 93 20.68 5.25 11.51
N ASP A 94 21.26 6.43 11.31
CA ASP A 94 20.66 7.69 11.75
C ASP A 94 19.39 8.03 10.98
N ARG A 95 19.36 7.74 9.67
CA ARG A 95 18.13 7.88 8.88
C ARG A 95 17.08 6.85 9.29
N LEU A 96 17.48 5.62 9.62
CA LEU A 96 16.56 4.64 10.19
C LEU A 96 15.99 5.10 11.54
N ARG A 97 16.81 5.66 12.43
CA ARG A 97 16.35 6.27 13.69
C ARG A 97 15.38 7.42 13.45
N ALA A 98 15.61 8.24 12.43
CA ALA A 98 14.71 9.34 12.08
C ALA A 98 13.34 8.83 11.57
N ILE A 99 13.32 7.74 10.80
CA ILE A 99 12.09 7.16 10.22
C ILE A 99 11.29 6.37 11.27
N TYR A 100 11.96 5.52 12.04
CA TYR A 100 11.32 4.58 12.98
C TYR A 100 11.25 5.10 14.42
N GLY A 101 11.90 6.23 14.73
CA GLY A 101 12.07 6.74 16.10
C GLY A 101 13.14 5.98 16.92
N GLN A 102 13.64 4.87 16.39
CA GLN A 102 14.68 4.01 16.95
C GLN A 102 15.38 3.27 15.81
N LEU A 103 16.52 2.61 16.07
CA LEU A 103 17.14 1.74 15.08
C LEU A 103 16.49 0.36 15.17
N PRO A 104 15.70 -0.08 14.17
CA PRO A 104 15.12 -1.42 14.22
C PRO A 104 16.23 -2.47 14.06
N GLN A 105 16.10 -3.58 14.78
CA GLN A 105 17.12 -4.61 14.78
C GLN A 105 17.32 -5.18 13.36
N HIS A 106 18.56 -5.52 13.02
CA HIS A 106 18.90 -6.17 11.73
C HIS A 106 18.44 -5.44 10.46
N THR A 107 18.06 -4.16 10.56
CA THR A 107 17.45 -3.41 9.45
C THR A 107 18.45 -2.54 8.68
N HIS A 108 19.55 -2.15 9.32
CA HIS A 108 20.64 -1.44 8.64
C HIS A 108 21.29 -2.34 7.59
N ASN A 109 21.31 -1.85 6.36
CA ASN A 109 21.84 -2.56 5.21
C ASN A 109 22.61 -1.57 4.32
N PRO A 110 23.96 -1.52 4.42
CA PRO A 110 24.81 -0.65 3.60
C PRO A 110 24.67 -0.86 2.09
N ALA A 111 24.13 -2.01 1.65
CA ALA A 111 23.92 -2.38 0.26
C ALA A 111 22.44 -2.27 -0.17
N ALA A 112 21.58 -1.60 0.60
CA ALA A 112 20.15 -1.50 0.28
C ALA A 112 19.88 -0.78 -1.04
N ASP A 113 19.29 -1.47 -2.01
CA ASP A 113 18.79 -0.88 -3.25
C ASP A 113 17.32 -0.47 -3.15
N TYR A 114 16.61 -1.01 -2.15
CA TYR A 114 15.25 -0.61 -1.79
C TYR A 114 15.24 0.67 -0.96
N PHE A 115 14.12 1.39 -1.01
CA PHE A 115 13.88 2.61 -0.25
C PHE A 115 12.70 2.44 0.72
N ASP A 116 12.31 3.48 1.45
CA ASP A 116 11.16 3.42 2.36
C ASP A 116 9.87 3.92 1.69
N GLN A 117 8.70 3.45 2.14
CA GLN A 117 7.41 4.01 1.73
C GLN A 117 7.32 5.53 1.91
N THR A 118 7.95 6.08 2.96
CA THR A 118 7.98 7.53 3.18
C THR A 118 8.64 8.28 2.03
N ASP A 119 9.54 7.62 1.29
CA ASP A 119 10.21 8.22 0.14
C ASP A 119 9.28 8.36 -1.07
N VAL A 120 8.22 7.55 -1.17
CA VAL A 120 7.17 7.75 -2.20
C VAL A 120 6.39 9.02 -1.94
N HIS A 121 6.15 9.38 -0.67
CA HIS A 121 5.62 10.70 -0.33
C HIS A 121 6.59 11.82 -0.76
N ALA A 122 7.89 11.65 -0.49
CA ALA A 122 8.90 12.63 -0.92
C ALA A 122 8.93 12.82 -2.45
N LEU A 123 8.76 11.75 -3.24
CA LEU A 123 8.62 11.83 -4.69
C LEU A 123 7.38 12.62 -5.13
N GLN A 124 6.24 12.44 -4.45
CA GLN A 124 5.02 13.20 -4.75
C GLN A 124 5.20 14.69 -4.44
N VAL A 125 5.83 15.03 -3.30
CA VAL A 125 6.16 16.42 -2.95
C VAL A 125 7.13 17.02 -3.97
N ALA A 126 8.18 16.29 -4.35
CA ALA A 126 9.14 16.72 -5.36
C ALA A 126 8.47 16.94 -6.73
N ALA A 127 7.52 16.08 -7.12
CA ALA A 127 6.75 16.25 -8.33
C ALA A 127 5.92 17.56 -8.31
N ALA A 128 5.25 17.87 -7.19
CA ALA A 128 4.52 19.13 -7.05
C ALA A 128 5.46 20.33 -7.17
N ALA A 129 6.60 20.30 -6.46
CA ALA A 129 7.60 21.37 -6.50
C ALA A 129 8.23 21.55 -7.88
N ALA A 130 8.37 20.46 -8.65
CA ALA A 130 8.84 20.50 -10.04
C ALA A 130 7.78 20.97 -11.06
N GLY A 131 6.63 21.46 -10.60
CA GLY A 131 5.58 22.02 -11.45
C GLY A 131 4.76 20.99 -12.20
N LYS A 132 4.75 19.71 -11.77
CA LYS A 132 3.79 18.74 -12.31
C LYS A 132 2.38 19.23 -11.98
N ARG A 133 1.45 19.07 -12.92
CA ARG A 133 0.05 19.52 -12.76
C ARG A 133 -0.88 18.46 -12.19
N ARG A 134 -0.42 17.20 -12.17
CA ARG A 134 -1.20 16.03 -11.77
C ARG A 134 -0.26 15.06 -11.07
N ILE A 135 -0.66 14.60 -9.90
CA ILE A 135 0.02 13.57 -9.12
C ILE A 135 -1.02 12.50 -8.87
N ILE A 136 -0.72 11.27 -9.27
CA ILE A 136 -1.62 10.12 -9.12
C ILE A 136 -0.83 9.03 -8.42
N LEU A 137 -1.22 8.72 -7.20
CA LEU A 137 -0.75 7.54 -6.48
C LEU A 137 -1.74 6.41 -6.73
N MET A 138 -1.29 5.34 -7.37
CA MET A 138 -2.09 4.15 -7.63
C MET A 138 -1.60 3.01 -6.74
N ILE A 139 -2.46 2.51 -5.86
CA ILE A 139 -2.15 1.42 -4.93
C ILE A 139 -2.96 0.19 -5.34
N PHE A 140 -2.27 -0.92 -5.53
CA PHE A 140 -2.88 -2.24 -5.66
C PHE A 140 -2.70 -2.98 -4.33
N ASP A 141 -3.74 -2.98 -3.50
CA ASP A 141 -3.68 -3.59 -2.16
C ASP A 141 -3.37 -5.10 -2.28
N GLY A 142 -2.33 -5.55 -1.58
CA GLY A 142 -1.84 -6.93 -1.60
C GLY A 142 -1.10 -7.37 -2.88
N LEU A 143 -0.83 -6.47 -3.83
CA LEU A 143 -0.11 -6.78 -5.06
C LEU A 143 1.41 -6.63 -4.89
N ASP A 144 2.09 -7.75 -4.68
CA ASP A 144 3.55 -7.85 -4.71
C ASP A 144 4.10 -8.16 -6.12
N TRP A 145 5.41 -8.36 -6.23
CA TRP A 145 6.06 -8.73 -7.49
C TRP A 145 5.58 -10.08 -8.03
N THR A 146 5.38 -11.07 -7.16
CA THR A 146 4.97 -12.43 -7.55
C THR A 146 3.56 -12.43 -8.13
N THR A 147 2.64 -11.73 -7.49
CA THR A 147 1.26 -11.56 -7.97
C THR A 147 1.20 -10.73 -9.25
N THR A 148 2.03 -9.69 -9.37
CA THR A 148 2.21 -8.94 -10.63
C THR A 148 2.67 -9.84 -11.77
N ARG A 149 3.67 -10.70 -11.52
CA ARG A 149 4.18 -11.68 -12.49
C ARG A 149 3.14 -12.73 -12.86
N THR A 150 2.41 -13.26 -11.88
CA THR A 150 1.32 -14.20 -12.14
C THR A 150 0.24 -13.58 -13.01
N ALA A 151 -0.12 -12.31 -12.78
CA ALA A 151 -1.07 -11.59 -13.64
C ALA A 151 -0.54 -11.43 -15.07
N ALA A 152 0.74 -11.08 -15.24
CA ALA A 152 1.37 -10.97 -16.56
C ALA A 152 1.41 -12.33 -17.30
N ILE A 153 1.70 -13.43 -16.59
CA ILE A 153 1.67 -14.79 -17.15
C ILE A 153 0.24 -15.18 -17.54
N ALA A 154 -0.75 -14.90 -16.70
CA ALA A 154 -2.15 -15.22 -16.99
C ALA A 154 -2.67 -14.46 -18.23
N LEU A 155 -2.25 -13.21 -18.41
CA LEU A 155 -2.63 -12.40 -19.56
C LEU A 155 -1.90 -12.81 -20.85
N SER A 156 -0.59 -13.06 -20.78
CA SER A 156 0.25 -13.33 -21.95
C SER A 156 0.32 -14.81 -22.35
N GLY A 157 0.05 -15.73 -21.42
CA GLY A 157 0.29 -17.16 -21.59
C GLY A 157 1.76 -17.58 -21.56
N ASN A 158 2.70 -16.68 -21.24
CA ASN A 158 4.14 -16.93 -21.24
C ASN A 158 4.82 -16.43 -19.96
N VAL A 159 5.91 -17.11 -19.57
CA VAL A 159 6.81 -16.65 -18.51
C VAL A 159 7.88 -15.75 -19.14
N ALA A 160 7.59 -14.44 -19.20
CA ALA A 160 8.44 -13.48 -19.93
C ALA A 160 9.64 -12.94 -19.13
N TYR A 161 9.64 -13.09 -17.80
CA TYR A 161 10.69 -12.57 -16.91
C TYR A 161 10.77 -13.38 -15.62
N ASP A 162 11.89 -13.29 -14.92
CA ASP A 162 12.16 -13.91 -13.61
C ASP A 162 12.65 -12.91 -12.55
N SER A 163 12.88 -11.66 -12.94
CA SER A 163 13.45 -10.60 -12.11
C SER A 163 13.14 -9.21 -12.69
N GLY A 164 13.41 -8.16 -11.91
CA GLY A 164 13.31 -6.77 -12.34
C GLY A 164 11.89 -6.24 -12.54
N ARG A 165 11.76 -5.20 -13.37
CA ARG A 165 10.50 -4.46 -13.60
C ARG A 165 9.36 -5.30 -14.17
N GLY A 166 9.67 -6.42 -14.81
CA GLY A 166 8.71 -7.24 -15.54
C GLY A 166 8.16 -6.62 -16.82
N THR A 167 7.32 -7.39 -17.52
CA THR A 167 6.67 -7.05 -18.79
C THR A 167 5.37 -7.82 -18.96
N GLY A 168 4.46 -7.37 -19.82
CA GLY A 168 3.22 -8.06 -20.17
C GLY A 168 1.95 -7.40 -19.61
N LEU A 169 2.07 -6.45 -18.68
CA LEU A 169 0.97 -5.60 -18.23
C LEU A 169 1.15 -4.18 -18.78
N SER A 170 0.05 -3.48 -19.08
CA SER A 170 0.09 -2.18 -19.73
C SER A 170 0.94 -1.13 -18.99
N PHE A 171 0.96 -1.15 -17.65
CA PHE A 171 1.80 -0.23 -16.88
C PHE A 171 3.27 -0.64 -16.84
N GLN A 172 3.57 -1.94 -16.97
CA GLN A 172 4.95 -2.44 -17.04
C GLN A 172 5.59 -2.04 -18.36
N ASP A 173 4.83 -2.04 -19.45
CA ASP A 173 5.33 -1.77 -20.81
C ASP A 173 5.08 -0.32 -21.27
N TYR A 174 4.53 0.53 -20.40
CA TYR A 174 4.21 1.90 -20.75
C TYR A 174 5.46 2.71 -21.07
N ALA A 175 5.50 3.28 -22.28
CA ALA A 175 6.61 4.09 -22.79
C ALA A 175 6.21 5.55 -23.09
N GLY A 176 5.00 5.97 -22.71
CA GLY A 176 4.48 7.31 -23.00
C GLY A 176 5.07 8.45 -22.14
N ALA A 177 5.93 8.10 -21.18
CA ALA A 177 6.65 9.04 -20.32
C ALA A 177 7.98 8.42 -19.88
N GLN A 178 8.87 9.24 -19.29
CA GLN A 178 10.00 8.71 -18.53
C GLN A 178 9.48 7.79 -17.44
N THR A 179 10.02 6.58 -17.34
CA THR A 179 9.65 5.61 -16.30
C THR A 179 10.86 5.19 -15.49
N ALA A 180 10.66 4.95 -14.21
CA ALA A 180 11.63 4.28 -13.35
C ALA A 180 10.95 3.19 -12.52
N PHE A 181 11.74 2.19 -12.15
CA PHE A 181 11.31 1.04 -11.37
C PHE A 181 12.23 0.86 -10.18
N GLY A 182 11.64 0.57 -9.03
CA GLY A 182 12.34 0.23 -7.80
C GLY A 182 11.40 -0.52 -6.89
N PHE A 183 11.75 -0.61 -5.61
CA PHE A 183 10.94 -1.30 -4.64
C PHE A 183 11.18 -0.72 -3.25
N CYS A 184 10.16 -0.80 -2.40
CA CYS A 184 10.18 -0.18 -1.08
C CYS A 184 9.90 -1.21 0.03
N CYS A 185 10.46 -0.93 1.20
CA CYS A 185 10.12 -1.62 2.44
C CYS A 185 8.84 -1.03 3.04
N THR A 186 7.88 -1.90 3.33
CA THR A 186 6.56 -1.50 3.81
C THR A 186 6.33 -1.66 5.30
N SER A 187 7.34 -2.09 6.06
CA SER A 187 7.22 -2.34 7.51
C SER A 187 6.66 -1.12 8.25
N PRO A 188 5.73 -1.29 9.21
CA PRO A 188 5.18 -0.17 9.97
C PRO A 188 6.23 0.35 10.97
N ALA A 189 5.99 1.45 11.67
CA ALA A 189 6.83 1.83 12.81
C ALA A 189 6.81 0.74 13.89
N ASN A 190 5.61 0.24 14.19
CA ASN A 190 5.36 -0.76 15.22
C ASN A 190 3.97 -1.41 15.03
N ASP A 191 3.68 -2.40 15.86
CA ASP A 191 2.41 -3.13 15.92
C ASP A 191 2.02 -3.36 17.40
N GLY A 192 0.75 -3.70 17.65
CA GLY A 192 0.24 -3.92 19.01
C GLY A 192 -0.03 -2.64 19.83
N THR A 193 -0.13 -1.48 19.17
CA THR A 193 -0.66 -0.26 19.81
C THR A 193 -2.15 -0.45 20.08
N LYS A 194 -2.58 -0.11 21.29
CA LYS A 194 -3.97 -0.04 21.73
C LYS A 194 -4.40 1.41 21.82
N VAL A 195 -5.67 1.64 21.57
CA VAL A 195 -6.23 2.97 21.42
C VAL A 195 -7.60 3.07 22.08
N ASP A 196 -7.90 4.25 22.61
CA ASP A 196 -9.24 4.68 22.96
C ASP A 196 -9.77 5.49 21.78
N VAL A 197 -10.69 4.89 21.01
CA VAL A 197 -11.27 5.49 19.80
C VAL A 197 -12.16 6.70 20.16
N ASP A 198 -12.86 6.66 21.28
CA ASP A 198 -13.73 7.77 21.70
C ASP A 198 -12.90 8.97 22.14
N ALA A 199 -11.77 8.73 22.81
CA ALA A 199 -10.83 9.78 23.20
C ALA A 199 -9.89 10.20 22.06
N GLN A 200 -9.79 9.40 20.99
CA GLN A 200 -8.76 9.50 19.95
C GLN A 200 -7.34 9.56 20.57
N ALA A 201 -7.08 8.63 21.48
CA ALA A 201 -5.84 8.59 22.26
C ALA A 201 -5.19 7.20 22.23
N LEU A 202 -3.87 7.16 22.37
CA LEU A 202 -3.13 5.90 22.50
C LEU A 202 -3.08 5.47 23.97
N GLU A 203 -3.26 4.18 24.23
CA GLU A 203 -3.12 3.61 25.57
C GLU A 203 -1.68 3.11 25.84
N ASN A 204 -1.00 2.61 24.81
CA ASN A 204 0.39 2.17 24.85
C ASN A 204 1.16 2.60 23.58
N PRO A 205 1.59 3.87 23.50
CA PRO A 205 2.44 4.34 22.40
C PRO A 205 3.65 3.42 22.16
N GLY A 206 3.91 3.10 20.89
CA GLY A 206 5.01 2.20 20.48
C GLY A 206 4.68 0.71 20.47
N GLY A 207 3.50 0.29 20.98
CA GLY A 207 3.02 -1.08 20.88
C GLY A 207 3.91 -2.13 21.58
N ASP A 208 3.88 -3.37 21.09
CA ASP A 208 4.67 -4.48 21.65
C ASP A 208 5.69 -5.08 20.66
N LYS A 209 5.59 -4.68 19.39
CA LYS A 209 6.42 -5.19 18.30
C LYS A 209 6.91 -4.06 17.42
N THR A 210 8.21 -3.99 17.19
CA THR A 210 8.81 -2.96 16.34
C THR A 210 8.74 -3.34 14.87
N GLY A 211 8.70 -2.35 14.00
CA GLY A 211 8.98 -2.54 12.58
C GLY A 211 10.42 -2.96 12.30
N GLY A 212 10.76 -2.98 11.02
CA GLY A 212 12.07 -3.33 10.51
C GLY A 212 12.02 -4.29 9.33
N TYR A 213 13.14 -4.37 8.62
CA TYR A 213 13.33 -5.30 7.52
C TYR A 213 14.74 -5.90 7.52
N ASP A 214 14.83 -7.16 7.95
CA ASP A 214 16.04 -7.96 7.87
C ASP A 214 16.17 -8.57 6.46
N VAL A 215 17.12 -8.03 5.69
CA VAL A 215 17.40 -8.46 4.31
C VAL A 215 17.81 -9.94 4.22
N SER A 216 18.45 -10.48 5.26
CA SER A 216 18.87 -11.89 5.30
C SER A 216 17.68 -12.84 5.47
N MET A 217 16.55 -12.32 5.95
CA MET A 217 15.33 -13.07 6.20
C MET A 217 14.26 -12.81 5.14
N GLY A 218 14.18 -11.59 4.60
CA GLY A 218 13.16 -11.19 3.63
C GLY A 218 13.59 -11.23 2.16
N GLY A 219 14.91 -11.22 1.89
CA GLY A 219 15.48 -11.12 0.54
C GLY A 219 15.96 -9.70 0.22
N ALA A 220 16.95 -9.59 -0.68
CA ALA A 220 17.45 -8.32 -1.18
C ALA A 220 16.53 -7.71 -2.24
N THR A 221 15.77 -8.55 -2.95
CA THR A 221 14.85 -8.12 -4.01
C THR A 221 13.46 -8.76 -3.87
N PRO A 222 12.40 -8.17 -4.46
CA PRO A 222 11.06 -8.74 -4.46
C PRO A 222 10.93 -10.11 -5.15
N TRP A 223 11.89 -10.49 -6.01
CA TRP A 223 11.87 -11.73 -6.78
C TRP A 223 12.83 -12.79 -6.24
N ASP A 224 13.55 -12.50 -5.17
CA ASP A 224 14.38 -13.51 -4.52
C ASP A 224 13.49 -14.71 -4.10
N PRO A 225 13.99 -15.94 -4.23
CA PRO A 225 13.29 -17.12 -3.72
C PRO A 225 12.92 -16.89 -2.25
N ILE A 226 11.70 -17.30 -1.86
CA ILE A 226 11.09 -16.97 -0.56
C ILE A 226 12.11 -17.15 0.58
N ALA A 227 12.69 -16.03 1.01
CA ALA A 227 13.48 -16.00 2.21
C ALA A 227 12.48 -16.10 3.39
N GLN A 228 12.73 -17.07 4.26
CA GLN A 228 11.93 -17.49 5.43
C GLN A 228 10.46 -17.03 5.46
N ALA A 229 9.55 -17.86 4.93
CA ALA A 229 8.12 -17.55 4.85
C ALA A 229 7.52 -17.09 6.19
N THR A 230 7.95 -17.68 7.31
CA THR A 230 7.53 -17.31 8.66
C THR A 230 7.91 -15.88 9.04
N TYR A 231 9.08 -15.39 8.62
CA TYR A 231 9.48 -14.00 8.84
C TYR A 231 8.61 -13.03 8.04
N LEU A 232 8.42 -13.33 6.74
CA LEU A 232 7.63 -12.48 5.85
C LEU A 232 6.16 -12.32 6.29
N ILE A 233 5.63 -13.28 7.04
CA ILE A 233 4.27 -13.24 7.61
C ILE A 233 4.25 -12.96 9.12
N GLY A 234 5.37 -12.51 9.72
CA GLY A 234 5.42 -12.05 11.11
C GLY A 234 5.26 -13.16 12.16
N ARG A 235 5.48 -14.42 11.78
CA ARG A 235 5.44 -15.62 12.65
C ARG A 235 6.81 -16.07 13.16
N ASP A 236 7.89 -15.43 12.72
CA ASP A 236 9.23 -15.72 13.21
C ASP A 236 9.41 -15.22 14.65
N ARG A 237 9.81 -16.13 15.55
CA ARG A 237 10.01 -15.83 16.98
C ARG A 237 11.39 -15.23 17.29
N TYR A 238 12.37 -15.43 16.41
CA TYR A 238 13.74 -14.95 16.56
C TYR A 238 13.97 -13.61 15.84
N ARG A 239 13.10 -13.29 14.88
CA ARG A 239 13.06 -12.04 14.12
C ARG A 239 11.63 -11.45 14.10
N PRO A 240 11.11 -10.99 15.26
CA PRO A 240 9.72 -10.58 15.39
C PRO A 240 9.48 -9.15 14.87
N HIS A 241 9.86 -8.85 13.62
CA HIS A 241 9.46 -7.58 13.02
C HIS A 241 7.96 -7.56 12.74
N ALA A 242 7.35 -6.39 12.95
CA ALA A 242 5.97 -6.15 12.58
C ALA A 242 5.77 -6.25 11.06
N VAL A 243 4.65 -6.85 10.67
CA VAL A 243 4.16 -6.85 9.30
C VAL A 243 3.10 -5.78 9.20
N CYS A 244 3.19 -4.93 8.17
CA CYS A 244 2.28 -3.81 8.02
C CYS A 244 0.85 -4.27 7.79
N ASP A 245 -0.10 -3.43 8.12
CA ASP A 245 -1.45 -3.49 7.59
C ASP A 245 -1.64 -2.44 6.46
N SER A 246 -2.85 -2.38 5.89
CA SER A 246 -3.17 -1.37 4.86
C SER A 246 -3.13 0.07 5.42
N ALA A 247 -3.43 0.28 6.71
CA ALA A 247 -3.50 1.61 7.30
C ALA A 247 -2.10 2.22 7.47
N ALA A 248 -1.16 1.49 8.08
CA ALA A 248 0.20 1.97 8.29
C ALA A 248 0.93 2.21 6.97
N SER A 249 0.77 1.30 6.01
CA SER A 249 1.37 1.42 4.68
C SER A 249 0.85 2.63 3.91
N ALA A 250 -0.48 2.81 3.84
CA ALA A 250 -1.08 3.95 3.16
C ALA A 250 -0.77 5.28 3.86
N THR A 251 -0.72 5.31 5.20
CA THR A 251 -0.28 6.48 5.96
C THR A 251 1.14 6.89 5.56
N ALA A 252 2.08 5.96 5.46
CA ALA A 252 3.45 6.28 5.03
C ALA A 252 3.51 6.84 3.60
N PHE A 253 2.75 6.25 2.66
CA PHE A 253 2.67 6.74 1.28
C PHE A 253 2.04 8.14 1.17
N CYS A 254 1.03 8.44 1.99
CA CYS A 254 0.25 9.68 1.90
C CYS A 254 0.82 10.81 2.74
N SER A 255 1.54 10.52 3.84
CA SER A 255 1.99 11.54 4.80
C SER A 255 3.52 11.61 4.99
N GLY A 256 4.26 10.63 4.45
CA GLY A 256 5.72 10.59 4.59
C GLY A 256 6.19 10.25 6.00
N ARG A 257 5.33 9.67 6.84
CA ARG A 257 5.63 9.29 8.22
C ARG A 257 5.22 7.84 8.48
N LYS A 258 6.13 7.05 9.05
CA LYS A 258 5.80 5.71 9.56
C LYS A 258 4.84 5.84 10.74
N THR A 259 4.01 4.83 10.92
CA THR A 259 3.04 4.76 12.01
C THR A 259 2.82 3.31 12.47
N TYR A 260 2.04 3.12 13.52
CA TYR A 260 1.59 1.80 13.98
C TYR A 260 0.51 1.22 13.06
N ASN A 261 0.40 -0.11 13.01
CA ASN A 261 -0.72 -0.77 12.35
C ASN A 261 -2.06 -0.24 12.86
N ASP A 262 -3.09 -0.18 12.01
CA ASP A 262 -4.41 0.39 12.27
C ASP A 262 -4.51 1.93 12.21
N ALA A 263 -3.41 2.67 12.26
CA ALA A 263 -3.45 4.13 12.27
C ALA A 263 -3.80 4.73 10.90
N ILE A 264 -4.77 5.66 10.87
CA ILE A 264 -5.09 6.49 9.72
C ILE A 264 -4.46 7.87 9.91
N ASN A 265 -3.31 8.13 9.27
CA ASN A 265 -2.58 9.39 9.34
C ASN A 265 -2.33 9.90 10.78
N VAL A 266 -2.11 9.01 11.73
CA VAL A 266 -1.65 9.34 13.09
C VAL A 266 -0.22 8.85 13.21
N ASP A 267 0.64 9.51 13.97
CA ASP A 267 2.02 9.08 14.19
C ASP A 267 2.15 8.13 15.40
N PRO A 268 3.32 7.50 15.62
CA PRO A 268 3.51 6.56 16.74
C PRO A 268 3.31 7.17 18.14
N ALA A 269 3.30 8.49 18.26
CA ALA A 269 3.06 9.21 19.51
C ALA A 269 1.59 9.67 19.67
N GLY A 270 0.73 9.39 18.69
CA GLY A 270 -0.69 9.78 18.69
C GLY A 270 -0.98 11.14 18.06
N GLY A 271 0.04 11.81 17.51
CA GLY A 271 -0.11 13.08 16.81
C GLY A 271 -0.69 12.88 15.41
N GLN A 272 -1.67 13.69 15.02
CA GLN A 272 -2.16 13.68 13.64
C GLN A 272 -1.07 14.15 12.67
N VAL A 273 -0.96 13.48 11.53
CA VAL A 273 -0.08 13.82 10.42
C VAL A 273 -0.95 14.25 9.25
N GLU A 274 -0.59 15.35 8.60
CA GLU A 274 -1.34 15.84 7.45
C GLU A 274 -0.94 15.09 6.16
N PRO A 275 -1.86 14.38 5.48
CA PRO A 275 -1.56 13.75 4.21
C PRO A 275 -1.39 14.79 3.09
N ILE A 276 -0.62 14.43 2.07
CA ILE A 276 -0.27 15.29 0.93
C ILE A 276 -1.49 15.86 0.19
N ALA A 277 -2.61 15.13 0.16
CA ALA A 277 -3.84 15.63 -0.44
C ALA A 277 -4.30 16.92 0.26
N ARG A 278 -4.39 16.93 1.60
CA ARG A 278 -4.77 18.13 2.36
C ARG A 278 -3.73 19.24 2.21
N THR A 279 -2.44 18.90 2.17
CA THR A 279 -1.36 19.87 1.90
C THR A 279 -1.52 20.56 0.54
N LEU A 280 -1.81 19.81 -0.53
CA LEU A 280 -1.97 20.35 -1.88
C LEU A 280 -3.31 21.07 -2.06
N GLN A 281 -4.38 20.61 -1.41
CA GLN A 281 -5.69 21.28 -1.40
C GLN A 281 -5.59 22.69 -0.83
N LYS A 282 -4.83 22.90 0.25
CA LYS A 282 -4.52 24.24 0.80
C LYS A 282 -3.79 25.13 -0.20
N GLN A 283 -3.09 24.54 -1.17
CA GLN A 283 -2.39 25.24 -2.25
C GLN A 283 -3.28 25.41 -3.51
N GLY A 284 -4.58 25.12 -3.42
CA GLY A 284 -5.54 25.30 -4.51
C GLY A 284 -5.61 24.13 -5.49
N TRP A 285 -5.03 22.97 -5.17
CA TRP A 285 -5.16 21.78 -6.01
C TRP A 285 -6.52 21.12 -5.81
N ALA A 286 -7.06 20.56 -6.90
CA ALA A 286 -8.13 19.59 -6.79
C ALA A 286 -7.55 18.26 -6.26
N VAL A 287 -8.24 17.65 -5.30
CA VAL A 287 -7.85 16.38 -4.69
C VAL A 287 -9.01 15.41 -4.68
N GLY A 288 -8.71 14.12 -4.60
CA GLY A 288 -9.73 13.07 -4.55
C GLY A 288 -9.15 11.68 -4.43
N THR A 289 -10.01 10.76 -4.00
CA THR A 289 -9.68 9.36 -3.78
C THR A 289 -10.66 8.48 -4.54
N VAL A 290 -10.15 7.45 -5.21
CA VAL A 290 -10.94 6.47 -5.95
C VAL A 290 -10.61 5.09 -5.42
N THR A 291 -11.63 4.27 -5.18
CA THR A 291 -11.48 2.95 -4.57
C THR A 291 -12.51 1.96 -5.08
N SER A 292 -12.16 0.68 -5.08
CA SER A 292 -13.05 -0.45 -5.36
C SER A 292 -13.57 -1.13 -4.08
N VAL A 293 -13.16 -0.64 -2.92
CA VAL A 293 -13.62 -1.05 -1.58
C VAL A 293 -14.41 0.09 -0.92
N PRO A 294 -15.05 -0.09 0.26
CA PRO A 294 -15.74 1.00 0.93
C PRO A 294 -14.86 2.25 1.09
N ILE A 295 -15.45 3.43 0.93
CA ILE A 295 -14.78 4.73 1.06
C ILE A 295 -13.98 4.86 2.37
N PRO A 296 -14.51 4.50 3.56
CA PRO A 296 -13.76 4.61 4.82
C PRO A 296 -12.76 3.47 5.07
N HIS A 297 -12.54 2.55 4.12
CA HIS A 297 -11.51 1.54 4.28
C HIS A 297 -10.11 2.19 4.40
N ALA A 298 -9.16 1.53 5.04
CA ALA A 298 -7.86 2.10 5.41
C ALA A 298 -7.13 2.84 4.28
N THR A 299 -6.89 2.19 3.14
CA THR A 299 -6.14 2.77 2.01
C THR A 299 -6.75 4.08 1.48
N PRO A 300 -8.04 4.14 1.12
CA PRO A 300 -8.66 5.40 0.72
C PRO A 300 -8.75 6.43 1.87
N ALA A 301 -9.00 5.98 3.11
CA ALA A 301 -9.07 6.86 4.28
C ALA A 301 -7.76 7.60 4.55
N CYS A 302 -6.61 6.92 4.47
CA CYS A 302 -5.28 7.54 4.61
C CYS A 302 -4.99 8.59 3.53
N GLY A 303 -5.75 8.63 2.45
CA GLY A 303 -5.69 9.71 1.48
C GLY A 303 -6.12 11.07 2.03
N TYR A 304 -6.90 11.13 3.12
CA TYR A 304 -7.52 12.37 3.58
C TYR A 304 -7.76 12.49 5.10
N ALA A 305 -8.33 11.45 5.72
CA ALA A 305 -8.84 11.47 7.09
C ALA A 305 -7.73 11.27 8.15
N ASN A 306 -8.08 11.45 9.42
CA ASN A 306 -7.24 11.04 10.56
C ASN A 306 -8.06 10.27 11.58
N ASN A 307 -7.56 9.12 12.02
CA ASN A 307 -8.17 8.35 13.11
C ASN A 307 -7.14 7.43 13.74
N VAL A 308 -7.20 7.25 15.07
CA VAL A 308 -6.34 6.30 15.79
C VAL A 308 -6.63 4.84 15.47
N SER A 309 -7.80 4.55 14.86
CA SER A 309 -8.14 3.22 14.39
C SER A 309 -8.81 3.26 13.02
N ARG A 310 -8.38 2.36 12.15
CA ARG A 310 -8.98 2.09 10.83
C ARG A 310 -10.42 1.55 10.91
N ASP A 311 -10.84 1.06 12.06
CA ASP A 311 -12.16 0.44 12.24
C ASP A 311 -13.26 1.45 12.58
N ASP A 312 -12.91 2.71 12.84
CA ASP A 312 -13.86 3.79 13.11
C ASP A 312 -14.47 4.37 11.82
N TYR A 313 -15.18 3.51 11.09
CA TYR A 313 -15.72 3.81 9.77
C TYR A 313 -16.65 5.03 9.77
N GLN A 314 -17.37 5.26 10.87
CA GLN A 314 -18.30 6.38 10.99
C GLN A 314 -17.53 7.70 10.99
N ASP A 315 -16.57 7.88 11.89
CA ASP A 315 -15.82 9.13 11.98
C ASP A 315 -14.84 9.32 10.85
N ILE A 316 -14.24 8.25 10.32
CA ILE A 316 -13.46 8.30 9.08
C ILE A 316 -14.33 8.81 7.93
N THR A 317 -15.55 8.29 7.76
CA THR A 317 -16.45 8.78 6.71
C THR A 317 -16.74 10.26 6.89
N ARG A 318 -16.98 10.72 8.12
CA ARG A 318 -17.26 12.13 8.43
C ARG A 318 -16.08 13.01 8.02
N ASP A 319 -14.86 12.64 8.38
CA ASP A 319 -13.63 13.31 7.93
C ASP A 319 -13.56 13.40 6.39
N MET A 320 -13.78 12.28 5.70
CA MET A 320 -13.65 12.20 4.24
C MET A 320 -14.69 13.03 3.47
N VAL A 321 -15.81 13.39 4.10
CA VAL A 321 -16.87 14.21 3.49
C VAL A 321 -17.00 15.61 4.11
N GLY A 322 -16.00 16.04 4.91
CA GLY A 322 -15.97 17.39 5.49
C GLY A 322 -17.00 17.62 6.61
N LEU A 323 -17.37 16.56 7.33
CA LEU A 323 -18.23 16.62 8.51
C LEU A 323 -17.40 16.47 9.79
N ARG A 324 -17.87 17.11 10.87
CA ARG A 324 -17.22 17.06 12.18
C ARG A 324 -17.12 15.62 12.68
N SER A 325 -15.93 15.15 13.03
CA SER A 325 -15.69 13.82 13.61
C SER A 325 -15.20 13.91 15.06
N VAL A 326 -15.01 12.77 15.71
CA VAL A 326 -14.36 12.67 17.02
C VAL A 326 -12.88 13.10 16.92
N SER A 327 -12.20 12.83 15.80
CA SER A 327 -10.83 13.30 15.51
C SER A 327 -10.76 14.81 15.28
N HIS A 328 -11.83 15.41 14.76
CA HIS A 328 -11.92 16.81 14.37
C HIS A 328 -13.15 17.49 15.00
N ARG A 329 -13.14 17.58 16.34
CA ARG A 329 -14.27 18.11 17.13
C ARG A 329 -14.44 19.62 17.01
N GLY A 330 -13.40 20.37 16.70
CA GLY A 330 -13.48 21.83 16.59
C GLY A 330 -13.97 22.22 15.21
N GLU A 331 -13.09 22.03 14.24
CA GLU A 331 -13.30 22.36 12.83
C GLU A 331 -13.23 21.06 12.02
N PRO A 332 -14.22 20.78 11.15
CA PRO A 332 -14.15 19.64 10.24
C PRO A 332 -13.02 19.83 9.22
N LEU A 333 -12.60 18.74 8.60
CA LEU A 333 -11.67 18.81 7.46
C LEU A 333 -12.31 19.59 6.29
N PRO A 334 -11.48 20.32 5.50
CA PRO A 334 -11.96 21.23 4.46
C PRO A 334 -12.59 20.56 3.25
#